data_AF-A0AAD9KGK2-F1
#
_entry.id   AF-A0AAD9KGK2-F1
#
_cell.length_a   1.000
_cell.length_b   1.000
_cell.length_c   1.000
_cell.angle_alpha   90.00
_cell.angle_beta   90.00
_cell.angle_gamma   90.00
#
_symmetry.space_group_name_H-M   'P 1'
#
loop_
_entity.id
_entity.type
_entity.pdbx_description
1 polymer ?
#
loop_
_entity_poly.entity_id
_entity_poly.type
_entity_poly.pdbx_seq_one_letter_code
_entity_poly.pdbx_strand_id
1 'polypeptide(L)'
;MVHAVHVLVSDKQKFTLSFRKDKTQYSFEVKELVHSKLFPTVSPNQLTVDLGGNLAYDHSLWLENRIAFEKYMKESKMVSNDLERTYSQIIERLRNDDSITPQELLHQHRYLQESVIHVPEKTIQKGRDLHRQLQMEGQTGFRSLPVDAGDDDNLYTLDRVMAMNQIKRAVEQLEGQLDKIQELWKERQWELGRKMHLSELETAMKTVSLICFC
;
A
#
# COMPACT_ATOMS: atom_id res chain seq x y z
N MET A 1 19.07 3.98 -14.77
CA MET A 1 19.01 5.32 -15.41
C MET A 1 18.78 5.10 -16.90
N VAL A 2 17.65 5.53 -17.47
CA VAL A 2 17.33 5.31 -18.90
C VAL A 2 18.16 6.30 -19.73
N HIS A 3 19.12 5.79 -20.50
CA HIS A 3 20.05 6.65 -21.27
C HIS A 3 19.49 7.06 -22.64
N ALA A 4 18.62 6.25 -23.25
CA ALA A 4 17.98 6.57 -24.52
C ALA A 4 16.64 5.83 -24.69
N VAL A 5 15.69 6.47 -25.38
CA VAL A 5 14.42 5.91 -25.85
C VAL A 5 14.51 5.76 -27.36
N HIS A 6 14.29 4.54 -27.82
CA HIS A 6 14.38 4.16 -29.23
C HIS A 6 12.98 4.09 -29.85
N VAL A 7 12.75 4.90 -30.88
CA VAL A 7 11.46 4.95 -31.60
C VAL A 7 11.62 4.21 -32.93
N LEU A 8 10.90 3.11 -33.08
CA LEU A 8 10.86 2.35 -34.34
C LEU A 8 10.01 3.10 -35.36
N VAL A 9 10.64 3.60 -36.42
CA VAL A 9 9.99 4.34 -37.51
C VAL A 9 9.90 3.44 -38.74
N SER A 10 8.70 3.38 -39.33
CA SER A 10 8.49 2.74 -40.63
C SER A 10 8.99 3.65 -41.75
N ASP A 11 9.70 3.10 -42.75
CA ASP A 11 10.26 3.86 -43.88
C ASP A 11 9.23 4.70 -44.66
N LYS A 12 7.93 4.44 -44.49
CA LYS A 12 6.84 5.05 -45.26
C LYS A 12 6.01 6.10 -44.52
N GLN A 13 6.21 6.32 -43.23
CA GLN A 13 5.41 7.28 -42.45
C GLN A 13 6.29 8.17 -41.55
N LYS A 14 6.18 9.49 -41.76
CA LYS A 14 6.70 10.47 -40.80
C LYS A 14 5.82 10.46 -39.55
N PHE A 15 6.25 9.75 -38.50
CA PHE A 15 5.62 9.83 -37.19
C PHE A 15 6.12 11.08 -36.45
N THR A 16 5.22 11.97 -36.04
CA THR A 16 5.55 13.17 -35.25
C THR A 16 5.20 12.94 -33.78
N LEU A 17 6.00 12.12 -33.08
CA LEU A 17 5.92 12.00 -31.62
C LEU A 17 6.83 13.04 -30.97
N SER A 18 6.29 13.83 -30.04
CA SER A 18 7.05 14.84 -29.30
C SER A 18 7.21 14.44 -27.84
N PHE A 19 8.40 13.97 -27.48
CA PHE A 19 8.77 13.66 -26.09
C PHE A 19 9.43 14.85 -25.38
N ARG A 20 9.18 16.09 -25.81
CA ARG A 20 9.91 17.27 -25.31
C ARG A 20 9.72 17.50 -23.81
N LYS A 21 8.51 17.26 -23.29
CA LYS A 21 8.21 17.41 -21.86
C LYS A 21 8.88 16.30 -21.04
N ASP A 22 8.76 15.06 -21.52
CA ASP A 22 9.28 13.88 -20.84
C ASP A 22 10.82 13.85 -20.84
N LYS A 23 11.44 14.27 -21.95
CA LYS A 23 12.89 14.39 -22.07
C LYS A 23 13.49 15.29 -20.99
N THR A 24 12.84 16.41 -20.69
CA THR A 24 13.29 17.34 -19.64
C THR A 24 13.04 16.79 -18.24
N GLN A 25 11.94 16.07 -18.04
CA GLN A 25 11.57 15.53 -16.74
C GLN A 25 12.42 14.32 -16.34
N TYR A 26 12.79 13.47 -17.29
CA TYR A 26 13.44 12.18 -17.04
C TYR A 26 14.85 12.06 -17.62
N SER A 27 15.36 13.12 -18.27
CA SER A 27 16.74 13.25 -18.75
C SER A 27 17.20 12.11 -19.68
N PHE A 28 16.42 11.79 -20.70
CA PHE A 28 16.76 10.75 -21.70
C PHE A 28 16.93 11.32 -23.12
N GLU A 29 17.67 10.61 -23.98
CA GLU A 29 17.74 10.93 -25.42
C GLU A 29 16.66 10.20 -26.21
N VAL A 30 16.13 10.82 -27.27
CA VAL A 30 15.21 10.15 -28.22
C VAL A 30 15.98 9.84 -29.49
N LYS A 31 16.00 8.58 -29.92
CA LYS A 31 16.68 8.12 -31.13
C LYS A 31 15.68 7.41 -32.04
N GLU A 32 15.58 7.85 -33.27
CA GLU A 32 14.80 7.16 -34.29
C GLU A 32 15.60 5.98 -34.85
N LEU A 33 14.94 4.83 -34.98
CA LEU A 33 15.51 3.59 -35.48
C LEU A 33 14.61 3.01 -36.55
N VAL A 34 15.20 2.64 -37.68
CA VAL A 34 14.54 1.82 -38.69
C VAL A 34 14.68 0.35 -38.30
N HIS A 35 13.72 -0.49 -38.72
CA HIS A 35 13.67 -1.91 -38.34
C HIS A 35 14.97 -2.66 -38.66
N SER A 36 15.65 -2.33 -39.77
CA SER A 36 16.95 -2.92 -40.16
C SER A 36 18.10 -2.65 -39.19
N LYS A 37 17.99 -1.60 -38.37
CA LYS A 37 18.99 -1.21 -37.36
C LYS A 37 18.64 -1.66 -35.94
N LEU A 38 17.55 -2.39 -35.76
CA LEU A 38 17.08 -2.86 -34.46
C LEU A 38 18.07 -3.82 -33.80
N PHE A 39 18.38 -4.95 -34.43
CA PHE A 39 19.32 -5.96 -33.90
C PHE A 39 20.77 -5.48 -33.76
N PRO A 40 21.29 -4.59 -34.63
CA PRO A 40 22.60 -3.95 -34.39
C PRO A 40 22.65 -3.05 -33.15
N THR A 41 21.52 -2.54 -32.68
CA THR A 41 21.46 -1.54 -31.59
C THR A 41 20.97 -2.14 -30.27
N VAL A 42 20.11 -3.15 -30.34
CA VAL A 42 19.44 -3.77 -29.19
C VAL A 42 19.66 -5.28 -29.25
N SER A 43 20.12 -5.86 -28.12
CA SER A 43 20.31 -7.30 -28.01
C SER A 43 18.96 -8.03 -28.20
N PRO A 44 18.91 -9.17 -28.92
CA PRO A 44 17.72 -10.00 -29.04
C PRO A 44 17.08 -10.38 -27.70
N ASN A 45 17.87 -10.47 -26.62
CA ASN A 45 17.39 -10.79 -25.27
C ASN A 45 16.63 -9.66 -24.58
N GLN A 46 16.63 -8.46 -25.17
CA GLN A 46 15.87 -7.30 -24.70
C GLN A 46 14.62 -7.05 -25.54
N LEU A 47 14.41 -7.85 -26.60
CA LEU A 47 13.31 -7.71 -27.53
C LEU A 47 12.34 -8.89 -27.34
N THR A 48 11.05 -8.59 -27.38
CA THR A 48 9.99 -9.59 -27.35
C THR A 48 9.90 -10.34 -28.68
N VAL A 49 9.22 -11.49 -28.68
CA VAL A 49 9.14 -12.39 -29.84
C VAL A 49 8.48 -11.73 -31.06
N ASP A 50 7.52 -10.83 -30.85
CA ASP A 50 6.88 -10.01 -31.90
C ASP A 50 7.84 -9.04 -32.59
N LEU A 51 8.96 -8.69 -31.94
CA LEU A 51 10.05 -7.89 -32.50
C LEU A 51 11.23 -8.76 -32.98
N GLY A 52 11.05 -10.08 -33.04
CA GLY A 52 12.07 -11.05 -33.44
C GLY A 52 13.17 -11.30 -32.40
N GLY A 53 12.92 -10.93 -31.14
CA GLY A 53 13.80 -11.26 -30.02
C GLY A 53 13.42 -12.55 -29.29
N ASN A 54 14.04 -12.77 -28.13
CA ASN A 54 13.81 -13.95 -27.29
C ASN A 54 13.45 -13.62 -25.82
N LEU A 55 13.11 -12.35 -25.54
CA LEU A 55 12.60 -11.95 -24.23
C LEU A 55 11.25 -12.60 -23.98
N ALA A 56 11.19 -13.46 -22.96
CA ALA A 56 9.97 -14.12 -22.53
C ALA A 56 9.09 -13.14 -21.74
N TYR A 57 8.26 -12.39 -22.46
CA TYR A 57 7.34 -11.40 -21.90
C TYR A 57 5.88 -11.89 -22.00
N ASP A 58 5.19 -11.92 -20.87
CA ASP A 58 3.75 -12.14 -20.75
C ASP A 58 3.09 -10.81 -20.37
N HIS A 59 2.54 -10.14 -21.37
CA HIS A 59 1.90 -8.85 -21.23
C HIS A 59 0.69 -8.89 -20.29
N SER A 60 -0.14 -9.94 -20.40
CA SER A 60 -1.35 -10.07 -19.61
C SER A 60 -1.03 -10.18 -18.12
N LEU A 61 -0.05 -11.02 -17.77
CA LEU A 61 0.40 -11.17 -16.39
C LEU A 61 1.06 -9.89 -15.86
N TRP A 62 1.93 -9.25 -16.64
CA TRP A 62 2.53 -7.96 -16.24
C TRP A 62 1.45 -6.90 -15.97
N LEU A 63 0.46 -6.80 -16.86
CA LEU A 63 -0.62 -5.82 -16.75
C LEU A 63 -1.51 -6.11 -15.53
N GLU A 64 -1.85 -7.37 -15.28
CA GLU A 64 -2.63 -7.77 -14.10
C GLU A 64 -1.94 -7.36 -12.80
N ASN A 65 -0.63 -7.63 -12.68
CA ASN A 65 0.16 -7.19 -11.54
C ASN A 65 0.17 -5.67 -11.37
N ARG A 66 0.33 -4.94 -12.48
CA ARG A 66 0.31 -3.46 -12.46
C ARG A 66 -1.04 -2.94 -11.96
N ILE A 67 -2.15 -3.48 -12.47
CA ILE A 67 -3.50 -3.11 -12.04
C ILE A 67 -3.70 -3.43 -10.55
N ALA A 68 -3.28 -4.61 -10.10
CA ALA A 68 -3.36 -5.01 -8.70
C ALA A 68 -2.58 -4.05 -7.79
N PHE A 69 -1.36 -3.69 -8.19
CA PHE A 69 -0.53 -2.70 -7.50
C PHE A 69 -1.20 -1.32 -7.41
N GLU A 70 -1.64 -0.75 -8.53
CA GLU A 70 -2.26 0.58 -8.55
C GLU A 70 -3.54 0.62 -7.73
N LYS A 71 -4.37 -0.42 -7.84
CA LYS A 71 -5.58 -0.58 -7.04
C LYS A 71 -5.26 -0.62 -5.55
N TYR A 72 -4.27 -1.43 -5.16
CA TYR A 72 -3.83 -1.54 -3.77
C TYR A 72 -3.30 -0.22 -3.22
N MET A 73 -2.45 0.49 -3.97
CA MET A 73 -1.90 1.78 -3.53
C MET A 73 -2.99 2.83 -3.34
N LYS A 74 -3.99 2.85 -4.22
CA LYS A 74 -5.16 3.73 -4.08
C LYS A 74 -5.99 3.36 -2.84
N GLU A 75 -6.31 2.09 -2.66
CA GLU A 75 -7.08 1.59 -1.50
C GLU A 75 -6.34 1.90 -0.18
N SER A 76 -5.04 1.61 -0.11
CA SER A 76 -4.21 1.85 1.07
C SER A 76 -4.16 3.31 1.46
N LYS A 77 -4.06 4.22 0.48
CA LYS A 77 -4.11 5.66 0.73
C LYS A 77 -5.45 6.12 1.29
N MET A 78 -6.56 5.57 0.78
CA MET A 78 -7.90 5.88 1.31
C MET A 78 -8.03 5.42 2.76
N VAL A 79 -7.65 4.17 3.05
CA VAL A 79 -7.70 3.61 4.40
C VAL A 79 -6.79 4.38 5.37
N SER A 80 -5.60 4.77 4.93
CA SER A 80 -4.67 5.56 5.73
C SER A 80 -5.26 6.92 6.14
N ASN A 81 -5.90 7.62 5.19
CA ASN A 81 -6.59 8.88 5.48
C ASN A 81 -7.78 8.68 6.42
N ASP A 82 -8.54 7.60 6.26
CA ASP A 82 -9.67 7.28 7.13
C ASP A 82 -9.18 6.98 8.56
N LEU A 83 -8.08 6.26 8.73
CA LEU A 83 -7.43 6.02 10.02
C LEU A 83 -6.98 7.34 10.66
N GLU A 84 -6.32 8.24 9.93
CA GLU A 84 -5.92 9.55 10.46
C GLU A 84 -7.11 10.40 10.92
N ARG A 85 -8.21 10.38 10.15
CA ARG A 85 -9.46 11.05 10.52
C ARG A 85 -10.04 10.44 11.78
N THR A 86 -10.12 9.11 11.86
CA THR A 86 -10.67 8.42 13.02
C THR A 86 -9.82 8.66 14.27
N TYR A 87 -8.48 8.62 14.14
CA TYR A 87 -7.57 8.98 15.21
C TYR A 87 -7.86 10.39 15.75
N SER A 88 -7.98 11.37 14.85
CA SER A 88 -8.27 12.77 15.21
C SER A 88 -9.62 12.91 15.93
N GLN A 89 -10.65 12.23 15.44
CA GLN A 89 -11.98 12.21 16.06
C GLN A 89 -11.97 11.58 17.46
N ILE A 90 -11.17 10.52 17.67
CA ILE A 90 -11.03 9.89 18.99
C ILE A 90 -10.37 10.86 19.96
N ILE A 91 -9.27 11.50 19.56
CA ILE A 91 -8.55 12.48 20.39
C ILE A 91 -9.43 13.69 20.73
N GLU A 92 -10.16 14.23 19.76
CA GLU A 92 -11.05 15.37 19.98
C GLU A 92 -12.17 15.03 20.98
N ARG A 93 -12.79 13.85 20.85
CA ARG A 93 -13.77 13.33 21.82
C ARG A 93 -13.17 13.02 23.19
N LEU A 94 -11.87 12.73 23.29
CA LEU A 94 -11.21 12.57 24.59
C LEU A 94 -11.00 13.92 25.29
N ARG A 95 -10.75 14.97 24.52
CA ARG A 95 -10.54 16.32 25.07
C ARG A 95 -11.85 16.95 25.55
N ASN A 96 -12.95 16.67 24.86
CA ASN A 96 -14.27 17.15 25.23
C ASN A 96 -14.91 16.07 26.12
N ASP A 97 -14.88 16.25 27.44
CA ASP A 97 -15.38 15.30 28.44
C ASP A 97 -16.91 15.12 28.26
N ASP A 98 -17.31 14.29 27.30
CA ASP A 98 -18.70 14.14 26.90
C ASP A 98 -19.51 13.49 28.03
N SER A 99 -20.54 14.21 28.46
CA SER A 99 -21.54 13.93 29.51
C SER A 99 -22.39 12.65 29.33
N ILE A 100 -21.81 11.60 28.77
CA ILE A 100 -22.45 10.32 28.46
C ILE A 100 -22.05 9.30 29.54
N THR A 101 -22.98 8.42 29.92
CA THR A 101 -22.72 7.39 30.93
C THR A 101 -21.60 6.44 30.48
N PRO A 102 -20.73 5.97 31.40
CA PRO A 102 -19.61 5.08 31.05
C PRO A 102 -20.02 3.83 30.26
N GLN A 103 -21.23 3.30 30.51
CA GLN A 103 -21.77 2.12 29.82
C GLN A 103 -22.11 2.37 28.35
N GLU A 104 -22.77 3.50 28.05
CA GLU A 104 -23.14 3.87 26.68
C GLU A 104 -21.88 4.18 25.85
N LEU A 105 -20.88 4.82 26.47
CA LEU A 105 -19.57 5.06 25.86
C LEU A 105 -18.86 3.74 25.48
N LEU A 106 -18.94 2.72 26.34
CA LEU A 106 -18.27 1.44 26.14
C LEU A 106 -18.92 0.63 25.01
N HIS A 107 -20.24 0.71 24.87
CA HIS A 107 -20.96 0.04 23.79
C HIS A 107 -20.67 0.66 22.42
N GLN A 108 -20.76 1.99 22.32
CA GLN A 108 -20.40 2.72 21.09
C GLN A 108 -18.94 2.49 20.71
N HIS A 109 -18.06 2.41 21.70
CA HIS A 109 -16.65 2.13 21.50
C HIS A 109 -16.39 0.75 20.88
N ARG A 110 -17.07 -0.31 21.36
CA ARG A 110 -16.92 -1.68 20.82
C ARG A 110 -17.45 -1.80 19.39
N TYR A 111 -18.60 -1.20 19.10
CA TYR A 111 -19.18 -1.20 17.74
C TYR A 111 -18.31 -0.44 16.73
N LEU A 112 -17.80 0.74 17.12
CA LEU A 112 -16.88 1.52 16.29
C LEU A 112 -15.56 0.76 16.07
N GLN A 113 -15.03 0.11 17.11
CA GLN A 113 -13.82 -0.71 17.03
C GLN A 113 -13.94 -1.82 15.98
N GLU A 114 -15.02 -2.60 15.99
CA GLU A 114 -15.22 -3.68 15.00
C GLU A 114 -15.28 -3.15 13.56
N SER A 115 -15.95 -2.01 13.33
CA SER A 115 -16.06 -1.41 11.99
C SER A 115 -14.76 -0.79 11.48
N VAL A 116 -13.95 -0.21 12.38
CA VAL A 116 -12.74 0.56 12.03
C VAL A 116 -11.51 -0.33 11.94
N ILE A 117 -11.44 -1.47 12.64
CA ILE A 117 -10.27 -2.37 12.59
C ILE A 117 -10.28 -3.24 11.33
N HIS A 118 -11.44 -3.77 10.96
CA HIS A 118 -11.48 -4.88 10.00
C HIS A 118 -11.06 -4.47 8.58
N VAL A 119 -11.42 -3.25 8.15
CA VAL A 119 -11.06 -2.73 6.82
C VAL A 119 -9.54 -2.53 6.69
N PRO A 120 -8.85 -1.84 7.64
CA PRO A 120 -7.39 -1.80 7.70
C PRO A 120 -6.72 -3.17 7.70
N GLU A 121 -7.12 -4.10 8.58
CA GLU A 121 -6.51 -5.43 8.66
C GLU A 121 -6.60 -6.18 7.32
N LYS A 122 -7.78 -6.15 6.68
CA LYS A 122 -7.97 -6.75 5.37
C LYS A 122 -7.10 -6.09 4.30
N THR A 123 -6.92 -4.77 4.37
CA THR A 123 -6.09 -4.01 3.43
C THR A 123 -4.60 -4.32 3.63
N ILE A 124 -4.15 -4.40 4.89
CA ILE A 124 -2.80 -4.84 5.26
C ILE A 124 -2.53 -6.25 4.72
N GLN A 125 -3.47 -7.18 4.91
CA GLN A 125 -3.34 -8.55 4.43
C GLN A 125 -3.24 -8.61 2.90
N LYS A 126 -4.09 -7.87 2.16
CA LYS A 126 -3.98 -7.74 0.70
C LYS A 126 -2.60 -7.24 0.27
N GLY A 127 -2.04 -6.27 0.98
CA GLY A 127 -0.70 -5.73 0.69
C GLY A 127 0.40 -6.79 0.89
N ARG A 128 0.33 -7.55 2.00
CA ARG A 128 1.26 -8.65 2.27
C ARG A 128 1.17 -9.75 1.21
N ASP A 129 -0.04 -10.11 0.79
CA ASP A 129 -0.26 -11.12 -0.24
C ASP A 129 0.24 -10.65 -1.61
N LEU A 130 -0.05 -9.41 -2.00
CA LEU A 130 0.46 -8.82 -3.24
C LEU A 130 1.99 -8.70 -3.23
N HIS A 131 2.60 -8.30 -2.12
CA HIS A 131 4.05 -8.26 -1.99
C HIS A 131 4.67 -9.66 -2.16
N ARG A 132 4.08 -10.70 -1.53
CA ARG A 132 4.53 -12.09 -1.68
C ARG A 132 4.35 -12.58 -3.11
N GLN A 133 3.23 -12.25 -3.75
CA GLN A 133 2.97 -12.55 -5.16
C GLN A 133 4.08 -11.97 -6.05
N LEU A 134 4.41 -10.69 -5.83
CA LEU A 134 5.50 -10.00 -6.53
C LEU A 134 6.90 -10.48 -6.13
N GLN A 135 7.09 -11.35 -5.13
CA GLN A 135 8.38 -11.99 -4.85
C GLN A 135 8.56 -13.32 -5.60
N MET A 136 7.46 -14.01 -5.95
CA MET A 136 7.56 -15.33 -6.58
C MET A 136 8.12 -15.24 -8.01
N GLU A 137 9.05 -16.13 -8.33
CA GLU A 137 9.56 -16.30 -9.70
C GLU A 137 8.43 -16.78 -10.62
N GLY A 138 8.33 -16.20 -11.83
CA GLY A 138 7.28 -16.52 -12.80
C GLY A 138 6.00 -15.69 -12.68
N GLN A 139 5.85 -14.85 -11.65
CA GLN A 139 4.69 -13.97 -11.45
C GLN A 139 4.89 -12.54 -11.98
N THR A 140 5.87 -12.31 -12.85
CA THR A 140 6.33 -10.95 -13.23
C THR A 140 5.88 -10.47 -14.58
N GLY A 141 5.38 -11.39 -15.40
CA GLY A 141 5.28 -11.19 -16.85
C GLY A 141 6.64 -11.19 -17.57
N PHE A 142 7.76 -11.45 -16.88
CA PHE A 142 9.09 -11.62 -17.48
C PHE A 142 9.68 -12.95 -16.99
N ARG A 143 9.73 -13.97 -17.83
CA ARG A 143 10.38 -15.23 -17.44
C ARG A 143 11.89 -15.06 -17.59
N SER A 144 12.62 -15.29 -16.50
CA SER A 144 14.07 -15.50 -16.58
C SER A 144 14.33 -16.70 -17.49
N LEU A 145 15.25 -16.53 -18.44
CA LEU A 145 15.77 -17.65 -19.22
C LEU A 145 16.51 -18.62 -18.27
N PRO A 146 16.61 -19.92 -18.62
CA PRO A 146 17.34 -20.89 -17.80
C PRO A 146 18.76 -20.43 -17.52
N VAL A 147 19.11 -20.55 -16.25
CA VAL A 147 20.36 -20.13 -15.60
C VAL A 147 21.53 -20.97 -16.13
N ASP A 148 22.09 -20.59 -17.28
CA ASP A 148 23.39 -21.11 -17.75
C ASP A 148 24.48 -20.02 -17.76
N ALA A 149 24.17 -18.85 -17.18
CA ALA A 149 25.11 -17.77 -16.94
C ALA A 149 25.14 -17.50 -15.42
N GLY A 150 26.25 -17.88 -14.78
CA GLY A 150 26.45 -17.78 -13.34
C GLY A 150 26.61 -16.33 -12.85
N ASP A 151 25.54 -15.56 -12.86
CA ASP A 151 25.45 -14.28 -12.15
C ASP A 151 24.02 -14.10 -11.62
N ASP A 152 23.90 -14.26 -10.30
CA ASP A 152 22.65 -14.42 -9.52
C ASP A 152 21.88 -13.10 -9.31
N ASP A 153 22.35 -11.97 -9.85
CA ASP A 153 22.10 -10.68 -9.21
C ASP A 153 21.03 -9.77 -9.86
N ASN A 154 20.16 -10.26 -10.76
CA ASN A 154 19.06 -9.39 -11.26
C ASN A 154 17.80 -10.08 -11.80
N LEU A 155 17.16 -10.93 -10.99
CA LEU A 155 15.84 -11.52 -11.31
C LEU A 155 14.66 -10.52 -11.27
N TYR A 156 14.88 -9.27 -10.86
CA TYR A 156 13.83 -8.27 -10.68
C TYR A 156 14.03 -7.06 -11.58
N THR A 157 13.01 -6.71 -12.37
CA THR A 157 13.00 -5.40 -13.05
C THR A 157 13.00 -4.28 -12.01
N LEU A 158 13.62 -3.14 -12.32
CA LEU A 158 13.66 -1.97 -11.42
C LEU A 158 12.25 -1.57 -10.95
N ASP A 159 11.29 -1.60 -11.86
CA ASP A 159 9.89 -1.29 -11.59
C ASP A 159 9.26 -2.24 -10.57
N ARG A 160 9.55 -3.55 -10.67
CA ARG A 160 9.09 -4.56 -9.70
C ARG A 160 9.66 -4.28 -8.31
N VAL A 161 10.96 -4.01 -8.21
CA VAL A 161 11.62 -3.66 -6.95
C VAL A 161 11.00 -2.40 -6.34
N MET A 162 10.75 -1.38 -7.17
CA MET A 162 10.08 -0.15 -6.73
C MET A 162 8.65 -0.41 -6.24
N ALA A 163 7.86 -1.19 -6.96
CA ALA A 163 6.49 -1.55 -6.58
C ALA A 163 6.46 -2.30 -5.25
N MET A 164 7.31 -3.32 -5.08
CA MET A 164 7.44 -4.07 -3.82
C MET A 164 7.80 -3.15 -2.65
N ASN A 165 8.78 -2.26 -2.84
CA ASN A 165 9.18 -1.31 -1.80
C ASN A 165 8.05 -0.33 -1.44
N GLN A 166 7.26 0.10 -2.42
CA GLN A 166 6.11 0.99 -2.17
C GLN A 166 5.00 0.26 -1.41
N ILE A 167 4.69 -0.98 -1.78
CA ILE A 167 3.72 -1.82 -1.07
C ILE A 167 4.17 -2.02 0.38
N LYS A 168 5.43 -2.39 0.59
CA LYS A 168 5.99 -2.62 1.92
C LYS A 168 5.83 -1.39 2.83
N ARG A 169 6.19 -0.21 2.34
CA ARG A 169 6.02 1.05 3.10
C ARG A 169 4.56 1.35 3.40
N ALA A 170 3.65 1.10 2.46
CA ALA A 170 2.22 1.31 2.68
C ALA A 170 1.66 0.36 3.76
N VAL A 171 2.09 -0.91 3.76
CA VAL A 171 1.75 -1.88 4.80
C VAL A 171 2.26 -1.40 6.17
N GLU A 172 3.55 -1.06 6.28
CA GLU A 172 4.16 -0.59 7.53
C GLU A 172 3.46 0.67 8.07
N GLN A 173 3.07 1.59 7.19
CA GLN A 173 2.32 2.80 7.56
C GLN A 173 0.94 2.46 8.13
N LEU A 174 0.18 1.58 7.47
CA LEU A 174 -1.15 1.18 7.92
C LEU A 174 -1.10 0.42 9.25
N GLU A 175 -0.12 -0.46 9.42
CA GLU A 175 0.12 -1.18 10.67
C GLU A 175 0.38 -0.19 11.82
N GLY A 176 1.31 0.74 11.62
CA GLY A 176 1.61 1.75 12.65
C GLY A 176 0.45 2.69 12.96
N GLN A 177 -0.42 3.01 12.00
CA GLN A 177 -1.64 3.80 12.26
C GLN A 177 -2.70 2.99 13.03
N LEU A 178 -2.87 1.72 12.67
CA LEU A 178 -3.81 0.82 13.33
C LEU A 178 -3.39 0.55 14.78
N ASP A 179 -2.11 0.27 15.02
CA ASP A 179 -1.56 0.03 16.35
C ASP A 179 -1.83 1.22 17.28
N LYS A 180 -1.58 2.45 16.80
CA LYS A 180 -1.87 3.69 17.56
C LYS A 180 -3.34 3.81 17.95
N ILE A 181 -4.25 3.52 17.01
CA ILE A 181 -5.70 3.59 17.30
C ILE A 181 -6.08 2.49 18.31
N GLN A 182 -5.53 1.29 18.17
CA GLN A 182 -5.79 0.20 19.10
C GLN A 182 -5.27 0.50 20.52
N GLU A 183 -4.09 1.12 20.64
CA GLU A 183 -3.54 1.55 21.93
C GLU A 183 -4.41 2.62 22.59
N LEU A 184 -4.78 3.68 21.84
CA LEU A 184 -5.70 4.71 22.34
C LEU A 184 -7.02 4.13 22.83
N TRP A 185 -7.54 3.12 22.13
CA TRP A 185 -8.77 2.47 22.56
C TRP A 185 -8.60 1.64 23.81
N LYS A 186 -7.52 0.88 23.96
CA LYS A 186 -7.22 0.13 25.18
C LYS A 186 -7.09 1.06 26.39
N GLU A 187 -6.37 2.16 26.24
CA GLU A 187 -6.22 3.16 27.30
C GLU A 187 -7.58 3.74 27.70
N ARG A 188 -8.39 4.15 26.72
CA ARG A 188 -9.75 4.65 26.97
C ARG A 188 -10.66 3.63 27.66
N GLN A 189 -10.64 2.37 27.22
CA GLN A 189 -11.43 1.32 27.87
C GLN A 189 -11.04 1.14 29.34
N TRP A 190 -9.74 1.15 29.62
CA TRP A 190 -9.22 1.06 30.98
C TRP A 190 -9.64 2.24 31.84
N GLU A 191 -9.52 3.48 31.33
CA GLU A 191 -9.93 4.68 32.05
C GLU A 191 -11.42 4.69 32.38
N LEU A 192 -12.28 4.31 31.43
CA LEU A 192 -13.72 4.24 31.64
C LEU A 192 -14.09 3.18 32.68
N GLY A 193 -13.46 2.02 32.63
CA GLY A 193 -13.63 0.97 33.64
C GLY A 193 -13.25 1.46 35.04
N ARG A 194 -12.13 2.17 35.16
CA ARG A 194 -11.69 2.78 36.44
C ARG A 194 -12.68 3.82 36.95
N LYS A 195 -13.15 4.73 36.09
CA LYS A 195 -14.15 5.76 36.44
C LYS A 195 -15.46 5.11 36.92
N MET A 196 -15.91 4.05 36.27
CA MET A 196 -17.13 3.32 36.65
C MET A 196 -16.99 2.68 38.04
N HIS A 197 -15.88 2.00 38.31
CA HIS A 197 -15.63 1.37 39.60
C HIS A 197 -15.56 2.37 40.76
N LEU A 198 -14.94 3.54 40.54
CA LEU A 198 -14.93 4.63 41.53
C LEU A 198 -16.35 5.15 41.81
N SER A 199 -17.17 5.34 40.78
CA SER A 199 -18.56 5.79 40.94
C SER A 199 -19.42 4.80 41.73
N GLU A 200 -19.24 3.49 41.50
CA GLU A 200 -19.90 2.43 42.27
C GLU A 200 -19.50 2.48 43.75
N LEU A 201 -18.20 2.62 44.05
CA LEU A 201 -17.68 2.73 45.41
C LEU A 201 -18.22 3.98 46.13
N GLU A 202 -18.23 5.14 45.48
CA GLU A 202 -18.77 6.37 46.05
C GLU A 202 -20.26 6.23 46.40
N THR A 203 -21.02 5.56 45.53
CA THR A 203 -22.45 5.30 45.74
C THR A 203 -22.67 4.35 46.91
N ALA A 204 -21.90 3.25 46.97
CA ALA A 204 -21.93 2.31 48.09
C ALA A 204 -21.57 2.99 49.41
N MET A 205 -20.55 3.85 49.44
CA MET A 205 -20.16 4.60 50.63
C MET A 205 -21.25 5.56 51.11
N LYS A 206 -21.92 6.27 50.18
CA LYS A 206 -23.07 7.14 50.52
C LYS A 206 -24.23 6.36 51.13
N THR A 207 -24.56 5.18 50.59
CA THR A 207 -25.63 4.34 51.14
C THR A 207 -25.32 3.81 52.53
N VAL A 208 -24.10 3.34 52.78
CA VAL A 208 -23.66 2.89 54.12
C VAL A 208 -23.69 4.05 55.12
N SER A 209 -23.22 5.24 54.73
CA SER A 209 -23.29 6.44 55.57
C SER A 209 -24.74 6.77 55.96
N LEU A 210 -25.68 6.73 55.01
CA LEU A 210 -27.10 6.96 55.29
C LEU A 210 -27.72 5.94 56.25
N ILE A 211 -27.24 4.68 56.24
CA ILE A 211 -27.74 3.62 57.14
C ILE A 211 -27.15 3.75 58.55
N CYS A 212 -25.90 4.18 58.70
CA CYS A 212 -25.25 4.30 60.01
C CYS A 212 -25.64 5.57 60.81
N PHE A 213 -26.29 6.54 60.18
CA PHE A 213 -26.77 7.77 60.83
C PHE A 213 -28.30 7.79 61.09
N CYS A 214 -28.98 6.65 60.92
CA CYS A 214 -30.35 6.40 61.39
C CYS A 214 -30.34 5.38 62.53
#